data_AF-L8WCJ8-F1
#
_entry.id   AF-L8WCJ8-F1
#
_cell.length_a   1.000
_cell.length_b   1.000
_cell.length_c   1.000
_cell.angle_alpha   90.00
_cell.angle_beta   90.00
_cell.angle_gamma   90.00
#
_symmetry.space_group_name_H-M   'P 1'
#
loop_
_entity.id
_entity.type
_entity.pdbx_description
1 polymer ?
#
loop_
_entity_poly.entity_id
_entity_poly.type
_entity_poly.pdbx_seq_one_letter_code
_entity_poly.pdbx_strand_id
1 'polypeptide(L)'
;MYHEPEQFNPDRFLDPKTQASPAFGFGRRSCPGVHLAESTLFVMISTLLALFDIRPAKDKDGSDIIPETSGARLPQGQKRPSGY
;
A
#
# COMPACT_ATOMS: atom_id res chain seq x y z
N MET A 1 -12.52 3.29 15.97
CA MET A 1 -11.08 3.00 16.00
C MET A 1 -10.90 1.59 15.45
N TYR A 2 -9.86 1.33 14.65
CA TYR A 2 -9.64 0.01 14.06
C TYR A 2 -9.03 -0.97 15.06
N HIS A 3 -9.47 -2.24 15.01
CA HIS A 3 -8.77 -3.34 15.69
C HIS A 3 -7.45 -3.61 14.96
N GLU A 4 -6.34 -3.75 15.68
CA GLU A 4 -5.00 -4.02 15.10
C GLU A 4 -4.69 -3.14 13.87
N PRO A 5 -4.56 -1.80 14.07
CA PRO A 5 -4.44 -0.85 12.96
C PRO A 5 -3.14 -1.02 12.15
N GLU A 6 -2.09 -1.55 12.76
CA GLU A 6 -0.79 -1.79 12.11
C GLU A 6 -0.78 -3.03 11.20
N GLN A 7 -1.81 -3.88 11.29
CA GLN A 7 -1.92 -5.08 10.45
C GLN A 7 -2.66 -4.78 9.14
N PHE A 8 -2.02 -5.11 8.02
CA PHE A 8 -2.67 -5.12 6.72
C PHE A 8 -3.70 -6.27 6.66
N ASN A 9 -4.95 -5.93 6.95
CA ASN A 9 -6.08 -6.84 6.88
C ASN A 9 -7.19 -6.16 6.06
N PRO A 10 -7.34 -6.48 4.75
CA PRO A 10 -8.38 -5.88 3.90
C PRO A 10 -9.79 -6.37 4.25
N ASP A 11 -9.94 -7.59 4.80
CA ASP A 11 -11.23 -8.19 5.12
C ASP A 11 -12.01 -7.40 6.17
N ARG A 12 -11.33 -6.56 6.96
CA ARG A 12 -11.99 -5.64 7.92
C ARG A 12 -13.05 -4.75 7.26
N PHE A 13 -12.91 -4.45 5.98
CA PHE A 13 -13.84 -3.59 5.24
C PHE A 13 -15.05 -4.34 4.66
N LEU A 14 -15.14 -5.66 4.87
CA LEU A 14 -16.34 -6.45 4.54
C LEU A 14 -17.48 -6.21 5.54
N ASP A 15 -17.17 -5.80 6.78
CA ASP A 15 -18.18 -5.39 7.76
C ASP A 15 -18.65 -3.95 7.47
N PRO A 16 -19.94 -3.72 7.17
CA PRO A 16 -20.48 -2.38 6.94
C PRO A 16 -20.37 -1.44 8.15
N LYS A 17 -20.14 -1.98 9.36
CA LYS A 17 -19.94 -1.18 10.58
C LYS A 17 -18.51 -0.64 10.69
N THR A 18 -17.57 -1.15 9.90
CA THR A 18 -16.20 -0.66 9.89
C THR A 18 -16.18 0.79 9.42
N GLN A 19 -15.53 1.64 10.20
CA GLN A 19 -15.41 3.06 9.87
C GLN A 19 -14.65 3.26 8.56
N ALA A 20 -15.12 4.18 7.72
CA ALA A 20 -14.44 4.56 6.50
C ALA A 20 -13.04 5.12 6.79
N SER A 21 -12.11 4.90 5.86
CA SER A 21 -10.73 5.38 5.99
C SER A 21 -10.67 6.91 5.99
N PRO A 22 -9.91 7.53 6.90
CA PRO A 22 -9.71 8.99 6.93
C PRO A 22 -8.69 9.48 5.88
N ALA A 23 -8.20 8.62 4.98
CA ALA A 23 -7.09 8.92 4.07
C ALA A 23 -7.30 10.16 3.18
N PHE A 24 -8.56 10.48 2.86
CA PHE A 24 -8.93 11.64 2.05
C PHE A 24 -9.50 12.81 2.87
N GLY A 25 -9.42 12.76 4.20
CA GLY A 25 -9.93 13.78 5.10
C GLY A 25 -11.46 13.85 5.17
N PHE A 26 -11.98 14.88 5.85
CA PHE A 26 -13.41 15.04 6.13
C PHE A 26 -13.89 16.49 5.97
N GLY A 27 -15.19 16.65 5.76
CA GLY A 27 -15.86 17.96 5.74
C GLY A 27 -15.48 18.83 4.55
N ARG A 28 -15.52 20.16 4.72
CA ARG A 28 -15.35 21.14 3.64
C ARG A 28 -13.98 21.12 2.93
N ARG A 29 -12.98 20.43 3.51
CA ARG A 29 -11.63 20.29 2.92
C ARG A 29 -11.26 18.83 2.65
N SER A 30 -12.24 17.94 2.54
CA SER A 30 -11.97 16.59 2.05
C SER A 30 -11.37 16.65 0.64
N CYS A 31 -10.56 15.66 0.28
CA CYS A 31 -9.93 15.57 -1.03
C CYS A 31 -10.99 15.66 -2.14
N PRO A 32 -10.95 16.68 -3.01
CA PRO A 32 -11.92 16.80 -4.10
C PRO A 32 -11.72 15.69 -5.16
N GLY A 33 -10.57 15.03 -5.17
CA GLY A 33 -10.23 13.95 -6.10
C GLY A 33 -10.55 12.54 -5.62
N VAL A 34 -11.26 12.36 -4.49
CA VAL A 34 -11.48 11.03 -3.89
C VAL A 34 -12.07 10.01 -4.86
N HIS A 35 -13.15 10.36 -5.57
CA HIS A 35 -13.80 9.43 -6.50
C HIS A 35 -12.93 9.05 -7.69
N LEU A 36 -12.13 10.00 -8.20
CA LEU A 36 -11.18 9.72 -9.27
C LEU A 36 -10.07 8.81 -8.76
N ALA A 37 -9.52 9.09 -7.58
CA ALA A 37 -8.45 8.29 -6.98
C ALA A 37 -8.92 6.85 -6.71
N GLU A 38 -10.09 6.67 -6.08
CA GLU A 38 -10.65 5.35 -5.79
C GLU A 38 -10.90 4.53 -7.06
N SER A 39 -11.55 5.13 -8.07
CA SER A 39 -11.83 4.44 -9.33
C SER A 39 -10.55 4.07 -10.07
N THR A 40 -9.57 4.99 -10.12
CA THR A 40 -8.29 4.76 -10.79
C THR A 40 -7.50 3.67 -10.08
N LEU A 41 -7.38 3.73 -8.76
CA LEU A 41 -6.67 2.72 -7.97
C LEU A 41 -7.31 1.34 -8.12
N PHE A 42 -8.64 1.25 -8.08
CA PHE A 42 -9.34 -0.01 -8.26
C PHE A 42 -9.04 -0.64 -9.61
N VAL A 43 -9.15 0.12 -10.69
CA VAL A 43 -8.86 -0.37 -12.05
C VAL A 43 -7.39 -0.76 -12.19
N MET A 44 -6.46 0.06 -11.71
CA MET A 44 -5.03 -0.23 -11.81
C MET A 44 -4.66 -1.50 -11.03
N ILE A 45 -5.07 -1.62 -9.77
CA ILE A 45 -4.74 -2.79 -8.93
C ILE A 45 -5.37 -4.05 -9.52
N SER A 46 -6.65 -4.01 -9.91
CA SER A 46 -7.32 -5.16 -10.51
C SER A 46 -6.63 -5.61 -11.80
N THR A 47 -6.22 -4.67 -12.65
CA THR A 47 -5.50 -4.96 -13.89
C THR A 47 -4.13 -5.58 -13.61
N LEU A 48 -3.39 -5.04 -12.63
CA LEU A 48 -2.09 -5.60 -12.25
C LEU A 48 -2.22 -7.02 -11.74
N LEU A 49 -3.19 -7.30 -10.87
CA LEU A 49 -3.44 -8.64 -10.32
C LEU A 49 -3.94 -9.63 -11.38
N ALA A 50 -4.66 -9.16 -12.39
CA ALA A 50 -5.16 -10.01 -13.47
C ALA A 50 -4.06 -10.41 -14.47
N LEU A 51 -3.04 -9.57 -14.66
CA LEU A 51 -2.05 -9.73 -15.73
C LEU A 51 -0.66 -10.14 -15.26
N PHE A 52 -0.32 -9.91 -13.99
CA PHE A 52 1.03 -10.11 -13.48
C PHE A 52 1.03 -10.94 -12.19
N ASP A 53 2.13 -11.67 -11.99
CA ASP A 53 2.46 -12.30 -10.72
C ASP A 53 3.46 -11.39 -9.98
N ILE A 54 3.00 -10.77 -8.89
CA ILE A 54 3.77 -9.79 -8.13
C ILE A 54 4.65 -10.53 -7.14
N ARG A 55 5.98 -10.45 -7.32
CA ARG A 55 6.97 -11.11 -6.47
C ARG A 55 8.04 -10.13 -5.98
N PRO A 56 8.70 -10.41 -4.84
CA PRO A 56 9.82 -9.62 -4.38
C PRO A 56 10.96 -9.59 -5.41
N ALA A 57 11.72 -8.50 -5.41
CA ALA A 57 12.98 -8.46 -6.14
C ALA A 57 13.96 -9.45 -5.51
N LYS A 58 14.87 -9.99 -6.34
CA LYS A 58 15.94 -10.89 -5.88
C LYS A 58 17.26 -10.14 -5.72
N ASP A 59 18.01 -10.44 -4.67
CA ASP A 59 19.39 -9.99 -4.53
C ASP A 59 20.37 -10.80 -5.40
N LYS A 60 21.66 -10.53 -5.27
CA LYS A 60 22.72 -11.21 -6.04
C LYS A 60 22.81 -12.71 -5.75
N ASP A 61 22.33 -13.13 -4.59
CA ASP A 61 22.38 -14.51 -4.10
C ASP A 61 21.04 -15.23 -4.35
N GLY A 62 20.08 -14.56 -5.02
CA GLY A 62 18.77 -15.11 -5.36
C GLY A 62 17.74 -15.08 -4.22
N SER A 63 18.04 -14.38 -3.12
CA SER A 63 17.15 -14.24 -1.97
C SER A 63 16.16 -13.09 -2.16
N ASP A 64 14.98 -13.20 -1.55
CA ASP A 64 13.95 -12.16 -1.63
C ASP A 64 14.36 -10.89 -0.85
N ILE A 65 14.27 -9.76 -1.52
CA ILE A 65 14.43 -8.44 -0.92
C ILE A 65 13.06 -8.00 -0.41
N ILE A 66 12.79 -8.25 0.87
CA ILE A 66 11.55 -7.81 1.52
C ILE A 66 11.69 -6.32 1.93
N PRO A 67 10.79 -5.43 1.46
CA PRO A 67 10.79 -4.05 1.91
C PRO A 67 10.53 -3.96 3.42
N GLU A 68 11.31 -3.15 4.12
CA GLU A 68 11.07 -2.87 5.54
C GLU A 68 9.76 -2.08 5.69
N THR A 69 8.81 -2.62 6.45
CA THR A 69 7.48 -2.04 6.64
C THR A 69 7.38 -1.13 7.87
N SER A 70 8.37 -1.17 8.76
CA SER A 70 8.52 -0.19 9.83
C SER A 70 9.16 1.08 9.26
N GLY A 71 8.65 2.26 9.56
CA GLY A 71 9.24 3.56 9.18
C GLY A 71 10.61 3.87 9.81
N ALA A 72 11.49 2.89 9.98
CA ALA A 72 12.86 3.02 10.42
C ALA A 72 13.80 2.92 9.20
N ARG A 73 14.56 3.99 9.02
CA ARG A 73 15.80 4.14 8.24
C ARG A 73 16.42 2.82 7.74
N LEU A 74 16.69 2.75 6.43
CA LEU A 74 17.52 1.72 5.77
C LEU A 74 18.70 1.29 6.67
N PRO A 75 19.00 -0.03 6.76
CA PRO A 75 20.18 -0.51 7.45
C PRO A 75 21.42 0.18 6.87
N GLN A 76 22.28 0.71 7.76
CA GLN A 76 23.49 1.42 7.35
C GLN A 76 24.35 0.51 6.47
N GLY A 77 24.34 0.76 5.15
CA GLY A 77 25.13 0.00 4.17
C GLY A 77 24.41 -0.29 2.86
N GLN A 78 23.08 -0.31 2.82
CA GLN A 78 22.33 -0.50 1.57
C GLN A 78 22.28 0.83 0.79
N LYS A 79 23.22 1.05 -0.13
CA LYS A 79 23.12 2.19 -1.06
C LYS A 79 21.86 2.01 -1.92
N ARG A 80 21.06 3.07 -2.05
CA ARG A 80 20.02 3.16 -3.08
C ARG A 80 20.66 2.79 -4.42
N PRO A 81 20.09 1.86 -5.22
CA PRO A 81 20.57 1.66 -6.57
C PRO A 81 20.50 2.99 -7.31
N SER A 82 21.63 3.39 -7.90
CA SER A 82 21.77 4.60 -8.69
C SER A 82 21.15 4.36 -10.08
N GLY A 83 20.08 5.09 -10.39
CA GLY A 83 19.40 5.10 -11.71
C GLY A 83 17.93 4.71 -11.55
N TYR A 84 16.92 5.51 -11.91
CA TYR A 84 16.83 6.81 -12.59
C TYR A 84 16.41 7.94 -11.63
#